data_AF-Q83D61-F1
#
_entry.id   AF-Q83D61-F1
#
_cell.length_a   1.000
_cell.length_b   1.000
_cell.length_c   1.000
_cell.angle_alpha   90.00
_cell.angle_beta   90.00
_cell.angle_gamma   90.00
#
_symmetry.space_group_name_H-M   'P 1'
#
loop_
_entity.id
_entity.type
_entity.pdbx_description
1 polymer ?
#
loop_
_entity_poly.entity_id
_entity_poly.type
_entity_poly.pdbx_seq_one_letter_code
_entity_poly.pdbx_strand_id
1 'polypeptide(L)'
;MRKVKTLYESALYHMSVLLLLNIFSKNCGKLSEGKLEELLNELNLPLRLKEAVRNSGEELTDYAEKYVVEFFSLILFRFCRSGNLEAVEYLFNVADSEIRQRLLISGDYQLLLEICTNQDFAMLEKLWRLASGPVLEMLKNPDLWADVLRNPETTGAILQFIEKHKRLKNPINLAEIFFSPVSSQGENLLTLAIKYNGKSAQHLIDFINRLWNTLDGKLLQKILCFSTHIGNALEAAFSYEYKNPSSLIKSLLELYIAYRKKSKIRWGKLVKPTFLSELIHWAGKKTEFEETFEFFVKNIPFSDYSVNEKLQKLLLDRIFVLLNSQILSLEEKGIIIKNYLSLILKFPEKWLTWEDASTVEEKLNILLRAYENHLYERKENGENYLRQFLFFKGFSTQEKLVAVKKLKEALSSGLTDLKAIKEVPALNNGRLGKLFKLYYSELSKSSCRISDCTVNYSVSG
;
A
#
# COMPACT_ATOMS: atom_id res chain seq x y z
N MET A 1 45.83 33.57 -32.24
CA MET A 1 45.09 33.07 -33.42
C MET A 1 44.32 31.78 -33.19
N ARG A 2 44.91 30.67 -32.67
CA ARG A 2 44.16 29.41 -32.43
C ARG A 2 42.89 29.60 -31.59
N LYS A 3 42.97 30.23 -30.40
CA LYS A 3 41.79 30.51 -29.54
C LYS A 3 40.67 31.33 -30.20
N VAL A 4 41.01 32.22 -31.13
CA VAL A 4 40.04 33.07 -31.85
C VAL A 4 39.32 32.26 -32.93
N LYS A 5 40.03 31.36 -33.61
CA LYS A 5 39.43 30.40 -34.55
C LYS A 5 38.44 29.47 -33.84
N THR A 6 38.81 28.98 -32.65
CA THR A 6 37.95 28.11 -31.83
C THR A 6 36.67 28.81 -31.36
N LEU A 7 36.75 30.08 -30.92
CA LEU A 7 35.58 30.89 -30.57
C LEU A 7 34.67 31.15 -31.78
N TYR A 8 35.26 31.38 -32.95
CA TYR A 8 34.53 31.62 -34.19
C TYR A 8 33.81 30.35 -34.69
N GLU A 9 34.46 29.19 -34.63
CA GLU A 9 33.85 27.89 -34.96
C GLU A 9 32.74 27.52 -33.98
N SER A 10 32.93 27.79 -32.68
CA SER A 10 31.88 27.62 -31.66
C SER A 10 30.69 28.56 -31.88
N ALA A 11 30.93 29.81 -32.30
CA ALA A 11 29.88 30.79 -32.59
C ALA A 11 29.10 30.43 -33.88
N LEU A 12 29.80 29.98 -34.93
CA LEU A 12 29.18 29.44 -36.14
C LEU A 12 28.34 28.21 -35.83
N TYR A 13 28.85 27.30 -35.00
CA TYR A 13 28.10 26.14 -34.53
C TYR A 13 26.82 26.56 -33.78
N HIS A 14 26.92 27.48 -32.82
CA HIS A 14 25.76 28.01 -32.10
C HIS A 14 24.74 28.68 -33.04
N MET A 15 25.21 29.44 -34.04
CA MET A 15 24.33 30.07 -35.02
C MET A 15 23.66 29.06 -35.95
N SER A 16 24.37 28.02 -36.42
CA SER A 16 23.80 26.94 -37.23
C SER A 16 22.76 26.13 -36.44
N VAL A 17 23.04 25.87 -35.16
CA VAL A 17 22.12 25.22 -34.22
C VAL A 17 20.86 26.09 -34.00
N LEU A 18 21.02 27.39 -33.73
CA LEU A 18 19.89 28.31 -33.54
C LEU A 18 19.05 28.49 -34.83
N LEU A 19 19.70 28.51 -36.00
CA LEU A 19 19.03 28.57 -37.29
C LEU A 19 18.21 27.29 -37.54
N LEU A 20 18.80 26.12 -37.27
CA LEU A 20 18.11 24.83 -37.34
C LEU A 20 16.93 24.78 -36.37
N LEU A 21 17.11 25.19 -35.12
CA LEU A 21 16.04 25.22 -34.12
C LEU A 21 14.90 26.16 -34.52
N ASN A 22 15.19 27.30 -35.16
CA ASN A 22 14.18 28.23 -35.68
C ASN A 22 13.44 27.65 -36.90
N ILE A 23 14.16 26.98 -37.81
CA ILE A 23 13.57 26.29 -38.96
C ILE A 23 12.68 25.14 -38.48
N PHE A 24 13.13 24.34 -37.51
CA PHE A 24 12.34 23.28 -36.91
C PHE A 24 11.13 23.83 -36.14
N SER A 25 11.30 24.84 -35.28
CA SER A 25 10.19 25.38 -34.48
C SER A 25 9.05 25.94 -35.33
N LYS A 26 9.37 26.49 -36.52
CA LYS A 26 8.37 27.01 -37.46
C LYS A 26 7.68 25.93 -38.30
N ASN A 27 8.29 24.75 -38.43
CA ASN A 27 7.85 23.70 -39.35
C ASN A 27 7.53 22.35 -38.69
N CYS A 28 7.65 22.22 -37.36
CA CYS A 28 7.29 21.00 -36.62
C CYS A 28 5.83 20.62 -36.93
N GLY A 29 5.65 19.48 -37.59
CA GLY A 29 4.36 18.95 -38.08
C GLY A 29 4.22 18.89 -39.61
N LYS A 30 5.14 19.50 -40.39
CA LYS A 30 5.04 19.57 -41.88
C LYS A 30 6.29 19.12 -42.65
N LEU A 31 7.37 18.73 -41.95
CA LEU A 31 8.59 18.26 -42.60
C LEU A 31 8.46 16.77 -42.93
N SER A 32 8.34 16.46 -44.23
CA SER A 32 8.46 15.10 -44.75
C SER A 32 9.90 14.60 -44.62
N GLU A 33 10.08 13.28 -44.50
CA GLU A 33 11.38 12.61 -44.39
C GLU A 33 12.41 13.14 -45.40
N GLY A 34 12.05 13.26 -46.69
CA GLY A 34 12.95 13.76 -47.73
C GLY A 34 13.43 15.20 -47.53
N LYS A 35 12.64 16.09 -46.91
CA LYS A 35 13.07 17.47 -46.60
C LYS A 35 13.98 17.54 -45.39
N LEU A 36 13.78 16.64 -44.42
CA LEU A 36 14.68 16.50 -43.28
C LEU A 36 16.05 15.99 -43.74
N GLU A 37 16.04 14.97 -44.60
CA GLU A 37 17.25 14.40 -45.21
C GLU A 37 17.98 15.44 -46.08
N GLU A 38 17.27 16.18 -46.94
CA GLU A 38 17.83 17.28 -47.73
C GLU A 38 18.50 18.34 -46.86
N LEU A 39 17.80 18.83 -45.81
CA LEU A 39 18.37 19.81 -44.86
C LEU A 39 19.62 19.29 -44.16
N LEU A 40 19.60 18.04 -43.69
CA LEU A 40 20.74 17.45 -42.97
C LEU A 40 21.93 17.17 -43.90
N ASN A 41 21.66 16.81 -45.16
CA ASN A 41 22.67 16.58 -46.20
C ASN A 41 23.28 17.90 -46.70
N GLU A 42 22.47 18.94 -46.93
CA GLU A 42 22.96 20.30 -47.28
C GLU A 42 23.90 20.86 -46.22
N LEU A 43 23.61 20.56 -44.96
CA LEU A 43 24.41 21.01 -43.83
C LEU A 43 25.69 20.19 -43.63
N ASN A 44 25.75 18.98 -44.19
CA ASN A 44 26.89 18.05 -44.10
C ASN A 44 27.41 17.89 -42.66
N LEU A 45 26.50 18.02 -41.70
CA LEU A 45 26.80 18.30 -40.30
C LEU A 45 27.55 17.13 -39.63
N PRO A 46 27.13 15.85 -39.76
CA PRO A 46 27.81 14.74 -39.09
C PRO A 46 29.27 14.56 -39.55
N LEU A 47 29.55 14.79 -40.83
CA LEU A 47 30.89 14.64 -41.41
C LEU A 47 31.80 15.80 -41.04
N ARG A 48 31.33 17.04 -41.20
CA ARG A 48 32.10 18.25 -40.84
C ARG A 48 32.37 18.35 -39.34
N LEU A 49 31.46 17.83 -38.53
CA LEU A 49 31.58 17.84 -37.08
C LEU A 49 32.55 16.76 -36.61
N LYS A 50 32.51 15.55 -37.20
CA LYS A 50 33.56 14.53 -37.00
C LYS A 50 34.93 15.04 -37.41
N GLU A 51 35.05 15.76 -38.52
CA GLU A 51 36.32 16.36 -38.98
C GLU A 51 36.80 17.50 -38.07
N ALA A 52 35.91 18.39 -37.62
CA ALA A 52 36.25 19.48 -36.70
C ALA A 52 36.72 18.96 -35.33
N VAL A 53 36.05 17.90 -34.83
CA VAL A 53 36.41 17.21 -33.58
C VAL A 53 37.76 16.50 -33.70
N ARG A 54 38.03 15.82 -34.82
CA ARG A 54 39.32 15.14 -35.07
C ARG A 54 40.51 16.11 -35.12
N ASN A 55 40.26 17.36 -35.49
CA ASN A 55 41.29 18.36 -35.73
C ASN A 55 41.53 19.30 -34.54
N SER A 56 40.76 19.22 -33.46
CA SER A 56 40.76 20.23 -32.38
C SER A 56 41.50 19.82 -31.09
N GLY A 57 41.99 18.59 -30.96
CA GLY A 57 42.70 18.09 -29.77
C GLY A 57 41.76 17.65 -28.65
N GLU A 58 42.21 16.73 -27.77
CA GLU A 58 41.35 15.97 -26.82
C GLU A 58 40.41 16.84 -25.96
N GLU A 59 40.87 17.98 -25.43
CA GLU A 59 40.01 18.85 -24.59
C GLU A 59 38.85 19.52 -25.36
N LEU A 60 39.02 19.76 -26.67
CA LEU A 60 37.97 20.34 -27.51
C LEU A 60 37.01 19.28 -28.05
N THR A 61 37.46 18.03 -28.11
CA THR A 61 36.64 16.87 -28.48
C THR A 61 35.51 16.66 -27.47
N ASP A 62 35.82 16.65 -26.16
CA ASP A 62 34.82 16.48 -25.10
C ASP A 62 33.78 17.61 -25.09
N TYR A 63 34.23 18.85 -25.30
CA TYR A 63 33.33 20.01 -25.34
C TYR A 63 32.42 19.93 -26.56
N ALA A 64 32.97 19.73 -27.76
CA ALA A 64 32.19 19.62 -28.99
C ALA A 64 31.17 18.46 -28.93
N GLU A 65 31.57 17.30 -28.40
CA GLU A 65 30.66 16.16 -28.23
C GLU A 65 29.52 16.47 -27.26
N LYS A 66 29.79 17.17 -26.15
CA LYS A 66 28.74 17.61 -25.23
C LYS A 66 27.70 18.48 -25.94
N TYR A 67 28.14 19.46 -26.75
CA TYR A 67 27.23 20.34 -27.49
C TYR A 67 26.44 19.62 -28.59
N VAL A 68 27.04 18.61 -29.23
CA VAL A 68 26.35 17.74 -30.19
C VAL A 68 25.23 16.99 -29.49
N VAL A 69 25.56 16.34 -28.37
CA VAL A 69 24.58 15.58 -27.59
C VAL A 69 23.45 16.49 -27.11
N GLU A 70 23.74 17.67 -26.55
CA GLU A 70 22.71 18.63 -26.12
C GLU A 70 21.81 19.08 -27.30
N PHE A 71 22.40 19.35 -28.46
CA PHE A 71 21.66 19.76 -29.65
C PHE A 71 20.74 18.66 -30.18
N PHE A 72 21.27 17.45 -30.36
CA PHE A 72 20.50 16.31 -30.81
C PHE A 72 19.43 15.91 -29.78
N SER A 73 19.67 16.06 -28.47
CA SER A 73 18.67 15.84 -27.42
C SER A 73 17.52 16.82 -27.55
N LEU A 74 17.80 18.09 -27.84
CA LEU A 74 16.78 19.11 -28.04
C LEU A 74 15.94 18.84 -29.31
N ILE A 75 16.57 18.40 -30.40
CA ILE A 75 15.85 17.98 -31.62
C ILE A 75 14.97 16.77 -31.32
N LEU A 76 15.53 15.75 -30.67
CA LEU A 76 14.80 14.54 -30.29
C LEU A 76 13.57 14.90 -29.45
N PHE A 77 13.73 15.76 -28.45
CA PHE A 77 12.64 16.24 -27.62
C PHE A 77 11.54 16.92 -28.43
N ARG A 78 11.91 17.77 -29.41
CA ARG A 78 10.94 18.42 -30.30
C ARG A 78 10.19 17.41 -31.19
N PHE A 79 10.87 16.42 -31.74
CA PHE A 79 10.23 15.38 -32.54
C PHE A 79 9.29 14.50 -31.72
N CYS A 80 9.72 14.05 -30.54
CA CYS A 80 8.84 13.31 -29.63
C CYS A 80 7.61 14.14 -29.22
N ARG A 81 7.78 15.42 -28.89
CA ARG A 81 6.66 16.32 -28.53
C ARG A 81 5.66 16.53 -29.67
N SER A 82 6.11 16.43 -30.91
CA SER A 82 5.25 16.53 -32.11
C SER A 82 4.68 15.19 -32.57
N GLY A 83 5.02 14.09 -31.90
CA GLY A 83 4.62 12.74 -32.31
C GLY A 83 5.24 12.27 -33.63
N ASN A 84 6.32 12.90 -34.11
CA ASN A 84 6.93 12.58 -35.40
C ASN A 84 7.84 11.34 -35.28
N LEU A 85 7.23 10.16 -35.34
CA LEU A 85 7.91 8.86 -35.21
C LEU A 85 9.02 8.66 -36.24
N GLU A 86 8.78 9.07 -37.49
CA GLU A 86 9.73 8.91 -38.60
C GLU A 86 11.00 9.73 -38.36
N ALA A 87 10.85 10.98 -37.92
CA ALA A 87 11.99 11.84 -37.62
C ALA A 87 12.81 11.33 -36.42
N VAL A 88 12.15 10.75 -35.41
CA VAL A 88 12.84 10.10 -34.28
C VAL A 88 13.63 8.88 -34.76
N GLU A 89 13.02 8.01 -35.57
CA GLU A 89 13.70 6.84 -36.14
C GLU A 89 14.91 7.23 -36.98
N TYR A 90 14.74 8.20 -37.88
CA TYR A 90 15.83 8.73 -38.69
C TYR A 90 16.97 9.24 -37.80
N LEU A 91 16.67 10.05 -36.79
CA LEU A 91 17.67 10.59 -35.87
C LEU A 91 18.47 9.49 -35.16
N PHE A 92 17.80 8.42 -34.72
CA PHE A 92 18.44 7.27 -34.08
C PHE A 92 19.25 6.42 -35.06
N ASN A 93 18.85 6.34 -36.32
CA ASN A 93 19.58 5.58 -37.34
C ASN A 93 20.86 6.31 -37.79
N VAL A 94 20.84 7.65 -37.82
CA VAL A 94 22.01 8.46 -38.18
C VAL A 94 22.98 8.64 -37.00
N ALA A 95 22.48 8.64 -35.77
CA ALA A 95 23.33 8.68 -34.58
C ALA A 95 24.07 7.36 -34.36
N ASP A 96 25.38 7.43 -34.10
CA ASP A 96 26.12 6.24 -33.66
C ASP A 96 25.64 5.75 -32.29
N SER A 97 26.07 4.55 -31.89
CA SER A 97 25.59 3.92 -30.66
C SER A 97 25.94 4.70 -29.40
N GLU A 98 27.08 5.41 -29.39
CA GLU A 98 27.52 6.18 -28.23
C GLU A 98 26.70 7.46 -28.09
N ILE A 99 26.51 8.20 -29.20
CA ILE A 99 25.64 9.37 -29.23
C ILE A 99 24.21 8.96 -28.85
N ARG A 100 23.66 7.84 -29.35
CA ARG A 100 22.33 7.36 -28.95
C ARG A 100 22.19 7.13 -27.45
N GLN A 101 23.19 6.52 -26.81
CA GLN A 101 23.19 6.33 -25.37
C GLN A 101 23.27 7.67 -24.64
N ARG A 102 24.20 8.54 -25.05
CA ARG A 102 24.37 9.86 -24.45
C ARG A 102 23.13 10.73 -24.60
N LEU A 103 22.46 10.70 -25.75
CA LEU A 103 21.24 11.47 -26.05
C LEU A 103 20.08 11.19 -25.10
N LEU A 104 19.96 9.93 -24.69
CA LEU A 104 18.92 9.50 -23.77
C LEU A 104 19.36 9.70 -22.32
N ILE A 105 20.66 9.61 -22.01
CA ILE A 105 21.18 9.96 -20.68
C ILE A 105 21.10 11.48 -20.43
N SER A 106 21.40 12.31 -21.44
CA SER A 106 21.37 13.77 -21.40
C SER A 106 19.99 14.37 -21.65
N GLY A 107 19.12 13.63 -22.35
CA GLY A 107 17.76 14.06 -22.69
C GLY A 107 16.85 14.28 -21.49
N ASP A 108 17.35 13.99 -20.29
CA ASP A 108 16.63 14.04 -19.04
C ASP A 108 15.42 13.10 -19.05
N TYR A 109 14.86 12.75 -17.90
CA TYR A 109 13.62 11.97 -17.85
C TYR A 109 12.44 12.73 -18.48
N GLN A 110 12.60 14.03 -18.77
CA GLN A 110 11.63 14.92 -19.40
C GLN A 110 11.11 14.40 -20.74
N LEU A 111 11.96 13.76 -21.55
CA LEU A 111 11.52 13.17 -22.82
C LEU A 111 10.44 12.10 -22.59
N LEU A 112 10.71 11.20 -21.64
CA LEU A 112 9.82 10.11 -21.30
C LEU A 112 8.55 10.65 -20.64
N LEU A 113 8.69 11.66 -19.77
CA LEU A 113 7.58 12.34 -19.13
C LEU A 113 6.64 12.97 -20.16
N GLU A 114 7.16 13.70 -21.14
CA GLU A 114 6.37 14.34 -22.20
C GLU A 114 5.61 13.29 -23.03
N ILE A 115 6.26 12.21 -23.45
CA ILE A 115 5.63 11.11 -24.20
C ILE A 115 4.49 10.49 -23.39
N CYS A 116 4.73 10.24 -22.11
CA CYS A 116 3.75 9.60 -21.24
C CYS A 116 2.61 10.56 -20.84
N THR A 117 2.88 11.86 -20.77
CA THR A 117 1.87 12.92 -20.56
C THR A 117 0.96 13.04 -21.76
N ASN A 118 1.53 12.98 -22.97
CA ASN A 118 0.79 13.00 -24.23
C ASN A 118 0.15 11.64 -24.58
N GLN A 119 0.36 10.60 -23.77
CA GLN A 119 -0.14 9.24 -23.99
C GLN A 119 0.29 8.65 -25.36
N ASP A 120 1.46 9.06 -25.88
CA ASP A 120 1.98 8.59 -27.16
C ASP A 120 2.71 7.25 -27.00
N PHE A 121 1.94 6.19 -26.79
CA PHE A 121 2.50 4.84 -26.58
C PHE A 121 3.20 4.29 -27.81
N ALA A 122 2.85 4.76 -29.01
CA ALA A 122 3.56 4.37 -30.22
C ALA A 122 5.00 4.89 -30.19
N MET A 123 5.19 6.14 -29.76
CA MET A 123 6.51 6.74 -29.54
C MET A 123 7.28 6.02 -28.45
N LEU A 124 6.64 5.71 -27.32
CA LEU A 124 7.29 4.96 -26.24
C LEU A 124 7.76 3.57 -26.69
N GLU A 125 6.90 2.83 -27.41
CA GLU A 125 7.24 1.53 -28.00
C GLU A 125 8.37 1.63 -29.03
N LYS A 126 8.39 2.69 -29.83
CA LYS A 126 9.44 2.92 -30.81
C LYS A 126 10.78 3.20 -30.11
N LEU A 127 10.80 4.11 -29.15
CA LEU A 127 12.00 4.41 -28.35
C LEU A 127 12.53 3.17 -27.64
N TRP A 128 11.64 2.34 -27.07
CA TRP A 128 12.04 1.09 -26.44
C TRP A 128 12.75 0.14 -27.40
N ARG A 129 12.27 0.00 -28.65
CA ARG A 129 12.92 -0.84 -29.67
C ARG A 129 14.27 -0.28 -30.09
N LEU A 130 14.37 1.04 -30.22
CA LEU A 130 15.60 1.71 -30.66
C LEU A 130 16.67 1.76 -29.54
N ALA A 131 16.24 1.84 -28.28
CA ALA A 131 17.14 2.07 -27.15
C ALA A 131 16.56 1.56 -25.81
N SER A 132 16.34 0.26 -25.68
CA SER A 132 15.76 -0.33 -24.46
C SER A 132 16.58 -0.08 -23.19
N GLY A 133 17.92 -0.02 -23.30
CA GLY A 133 18.80 0.22 -22.16
C GLY A 133 18.58 1.60 -21.53
N PRO A 134 18.75 2.69 -22.29
CA PRO A 134 18.51 4.02 -21.75
C PRO A 134 17.06 4.29 -21.31
N VAL A 135 16.05 3.73 -22.00
CA VAL A 135 14.65 3.83 -21.52
C VAL A 135 14.48 3.15 -20.16
N LEU A 136 15.13 2.00 -19.94
CA LEU A 136 15.15 1.35 -18.62
C LEU A 136 15.84 2.25 -17.57
N GLU A 137 16.96 2.90 -17.89
CA GLU A 137 17.61 3.83 -16.98
C GLU A 137 16.74 5.05 -16.64
N MET A 138 16.00 5.60 -17.61
CA MET A 138 15.01 6.65 -17.36
C MET A 138 13.90 6.17 -16.43
N LEU A 139 13.39 4.95 -16.60
CA LEU A 139 12.37 4.36 -15.73
C LEU A 139 12.88 4.11 -14.29
N LYS A 140 14.19 4.07 -14.07
CA LYS A 140 14.80 4.02 -12.73
C LYS A 140 14.94 5.40 -12.09
N ASN A 141 14.73 6.49 -12.85
CA ASN A 141 14.90 7.84 -12.34
C ASN A 141 13.79 8.19 -11.32
N PRO A 142 14.16 8.58 -10.09
CA PRO A 142 13.23 9.03 -9.06
C PRO A 142 12.27 10.15 -9.50
N ASP A 143 12.84 11.16 -10.15
CA ASP A 143 12.16 12.43 -10.40
C ASP A 143 11.09 12.28 -11.49
N LEU A 144 11.30 11.36 -12.44
CA LEU A 144 10.28 10.93 -13.40
C LEU A 144 9.00 10.50 -12.68
N TRP A 145 9.15 9.62 -11.69
CA TRP A 145 8.02 9.03 -11.01
C TRP A 145 7.27 10.03 -10.14
N ALA A 146 7.94 11.06 -9.60
CA ALA A 146 7.24 12.12 -8.88
C ALA A 146 6.22 12.85 -9.77
N ASP A 147 6.53 13.07 -11.05
CA ASP A 147 5.61 13.69 -12.00
C ASP A 147 4.59 12.69 -12.57
N VAL A 148 5.03 11.49 -12.93
CA VAL A 148 4.13 10.41 -13.40
C VAL A 148 3.05 10.09 -12.36
N LEU A 149 3.41 9.94 -11.09
CA LEU A 149 2.48 9.54 -10.04
C LEU A 149 1.41 10.59 -9.73
N ARG A 150 1.61 11.85 -10.11
CA ARG A 150 0.56 12.88 -9.99
C ARG A 150 -0.55 12.69 -11.03
N ASN A 151 -0.26 12.00 -12.14
CA ASN A 151 -1.18 11.72 -13.24
C ASN A 151 -1.50 10.20 -13.31
N PRO A 152 -2.70 9.77 -12.85
CA PRO A 152 -3.09 8.37 -12.85
C PRO A 152 -3.10 7.72 -14.23
N GLU A 153 -3.53 8.45 -15.26
CA GLU A 153 -3.59 7.96 -16.64
C GLU A 153 -2.19 7.64 -17.16
N THR A 154 -1.24 8.55 -16.94
CA THR A 154 0.18 8.36 -17.25
C THR A 154 0.77 7.17 -16.46
N THR A 155 0.47 7.09 -15.15
CA THR A 155 0.91 5.98 -14.30
C THR A 155 0.41 4.63 -14.82
N GLY A 156 -0.89 4.52 -15.07
CA GLY A 156 -1.52 3.28 -15.55
C GLY A 156 -0.90 2.83 -16.87
N ALA A 157 -0.61 3.76 -17.76
CA ALA A 157 -0.08 3.43 -19.07
C ALA A 157 1.41 3.04 -19.06
N ILE A 158 2.25 3.68 -18.24
CA ILE A 158 3.64 3.23 -18.05
C ILE A 158 3.65 1.82 -17.45
N LEU A 159 2.77 1.51 -16.51
CA LEU A 159 2.68 0.16 -15.93
C LEU A 159 2.23 -0.87 -16.96
N GLN A 160 1.27 -0.55 -17.84
CA GLN A 160 0.88 -1.41 -18.96
C GLN A 160 2.04 -1.63 -19.94
N PHE A 161 2.83 -0.60 -20.23
CA PHE A 161 4.02 -0.71 -21.05
C PHE A 161 5.05 -1.65 -20.41
N ILE A 162 5.37 -1.46 -19.12
CA ILE A 162 6.24 -2.38 -18.36
C ILE A 162 5.69 -3.81 -18.41
N GLU A 163 4.37 -3.97 -18.29
CA GLU A 163 3.71 -5.26 -18.33
C GLU A 163 3.83 -5.94 -19.72
N LYS A 164 3.84 -5.18 -20.80
CA LYS A 164 3.94 -5.76 -22.15
C LYS A 164 5.34 -6.29 -22.45
N HIS A 165 6.39 -5.74 -21.84
CA HIS A 165 7.77 -6.05 -22.16
C HIS A 165 8.42 -7.02 -21.16
N LYS A 166 8.62 -8.28 -21.58
CA LYS A 166 9.21 -9.35 -20.74
C LYS A 166 10.54 -8.96 -20.07
N ARG A 167 11.39 -8.19 -20.75
CA ARG A 167 12.66 -7.71 -20.17
C ARG A 167 12.42 -6.79 -18.96
N LEU A 168 11.41 -5.93 -19.01
CA LEU A 168 11.04 -5.05 -17.89
C LEU A 168 10.38 -5.82 -16.75
N LYS A 169 9.72 -6.95 -17.04
CA LYS A 169 9.17 -7.88 -16.03
C LYS A 169 10.23 -8.68 -15.26
N ASN A 170 11.51 -8.58 -15.61
CA ASN A 170 12.56 -9.25 -14.85
C ASN A 170 12.55 -8.70 -13.41
N PRO A 171 12.52 -9.56 -12.36
CA PRO A 171 12.51 -9.14 -10.97
C PRO A 171 13.62 -8.14 -10.60
N ILE A 172 14.80 -8.23 -11.24
CA ILE A 172 15.91 -7.27 -11.03
C ILE A 172 15.53 -5.89 -11.54
N ASN A 173 14.98 -5.79 -12.76
CA ASN A 173 14.57 -4.52 -13.35
C ASN A 173 13.37 -3.93 -12.60
N LEU A 174 12.40 -4.77 -12.21
CA LEU A 174 11.31 -4.34 -11.32
C LEU A 174 11.87 -3.88 -9.96
N ALA A 175 12.91 -4.54 -9.44
CA ALA A 175 13.56 -4.07 -8.23
C ALA A 175 14.18 -2.68 -8.42
N GLU A 176 14.86 -2.44 -9.53
CA GLU A 176 15.51 -1.15 -9.75
C GLU A 176 14.48 -0.02 -10.01
N ILE A 177 13.41 -0.31 -10.74
CA ILE A 177 12.33 0.66 -11.02
C ILE A 177 11.52 1.00 -9.76
N PHE A 178 11.16 0.00 -8.94
CA PHE A 178 10.30 0.22 -7.78
C PHE A 178 11.07 0.61 -6.50
N PHE A 179 12.40 0.39 -6.45
CA PHE A 179 13.18 0.48 -5.21
C PHE A 179 14.47 1.28 -5.24
N SER A 180 14.90 1.81 -6.39
CA SER A 180 15.90 2.89 -6.33
C SER A 180 15.23 4.02 -5.56
N PRO A 181 15.74 4.44 -4.37
CA PRO A 181 15.03 5.34 -3.47
C PRO A 181 14.56 6.56 -4.25
N VAL A 182 13.23 6.65 -4.43
CA VAL A 182 12.58 7.54 -5.39
C VAL A 182 12.45 8.94 -4.77
N SER A 183 12.86 9.13 -3.51
CA SER A 183 12.94 10.45 -2.90
C SER A 183 14.16 10.58 -2.00
N SER A 184 14.56 11.84 -1.76
CA SER A 184 15.55 12.21 -0.73
C SER A 184 15.18 11.73 0.67
N GLN A 185 13.91 11.35 0.90
CA GLN A 185 13.39 10.82 2.15
C GLN A 185 13.36 9.28 2.19
N GLY A 186 13.88 8.63 1.15
CA GLY A 186 13.94 7.17 1.02
C GLY A 186 12.59 6.52 0.68
N GLU A 187 11.59 7.26 0.21
CA GLU A 187 10.29 6.67 -0.11
C GLU A 187 10.39 5.74 -1.32
N ASN A 188 9.71 4.59 -1.26
CA ASN A 188 9.56 3.71 -2.43
C ASN A 188 8.41 4.19 -3.32
N LEU A 189 8.30 3.61 -4.52
CA LEU A 189 7.33 4.06 -5.52
C LEU A 189 5.88 3.97 -5.04
N LEU A 190 5.52 2.92 -4.29
CA LEU A 190 4.16 2.74 -3.76
C LEU A 190 3.83 3.79 -2.70
N THR A 191 4.75 4.07 -1.77
CA THR A 191 4.59 5.12 -0.76
C THR A 191 4.46 6.50 -1.40
N LEU A 192 5.24 6.80 -2.44
CA LEU A 192 5.10 8.06 -3.19
C LEU A 192 3.76 8.17 -3.91
N ALA A 193 3.28 7.09 -4.51
CA ALA A 193 2.00 7.10 -5.20
C ALA A 193 0.86 7.43 -4.22
N ILE A 194 0.91 6.86 -3.02
CA ILE A 194 -0.05 7.13 -1.94
C ILE A 194 0.00 8.59 -1.48
N LYS A 195 1.18 9.22 -1.49
CA LYS A 195 1.39 10.63 -1.12
C LYS A 195 0.88 11.61 -2.20
N TYR A 196 1.06 11.25 -3.47
CA TYR A 196 0.72 12.11 -4.61
C TYR A 196 -0.72 11.92 -5.08
N ASN A 197 -1.16 10.69 -5.36
CA ASN A 197 -2.47 10.41 -5.95
C ASN A 197 -2.94 8.97 -5.67
N GLY A 198 -4.06 8.84 -4.95
CA GLY A 198 -4.62 7.52 -4.60
C GLY A 198 -4.99 6.64 -5.79
N LYS A 199 -5.35 7.19 -6.96
CA LYS A 199 -5.62 6.40 -8.16
C LYS A 199 -4.34 5.80 -8.76
N SER A 200 -3.25 6.57 -8.78
CA SER A 200 -1.93 6.08 -9.18
C SER A 200 -1.46 4.96 -8.25
N ALA A 201 -1.69 5.10 -6.94
CA ALA A 201 -1.43 4.04 -5.97
C ALA A 201 -2.25 2.77 -6.26
N GLN A 202 -3.52 2.92 -6.63
CA GLN A 202 -4.36 1.78 -7.03
C GLN A 202 -3.80 1.06 -8.25
N HIS A 203 -3.38 1.79 -9.29
CA HIS A 203 -2.75 1.18 -10.47
C HIS A 203 -1.49 0.36 -10.11
N LEU A 204 -0.67 0.85 -9.18
CA LEU A 204 0.49 0.09 -8.68
C LEU A 204 0.09 -1.17 -7.91
N ILE A 205 -0.95 -1.09 -7.05
CA ILE A 205 -1.44 -2.26 -6.32
C ILE A 205 -1.97 -3.32 -7.28
N ASP A 206 -2.76 -2.92 -8.28
CA ASP A 206 -3.31 -3.83 -9.29
C ASP A 206 -2.17 -4.48 -10.09
N PHE A 207 -1.14 -3.70 -10.43
CA PHE A 207 0.05 -4.20 -11.11
C PHE A 207 0.81 -5.22 -10.25
N ILE A 208 1.02 -4.94 -8.95
CA ILE A 208 1.65 -5.87 -8.01
C ILE A 208 0.82 -7.16 -7.89
N ASN A 209 -0.50 -7.05 -7.81
CA ASN A 209 -1.41 -8.20 -7.76
C ASN A 209 -1.29 -9.08 -9.01
N ARG A 210 -1.22 -8.49 -10.21
CA ARG A 210 -1.00 -9.24 -11.46
C ARG A 210 0.36 -9.94 -11.50
N LEU A 211 1.39 -9.36 -10.88
CA LEU A 211 2.72 -9.95 -10.81
C LEU A 211 2.96 -10.82 -9.56
N TRP A 212 1.96 -11.05 -8.72
CA TRP A 212 2.11 -11.64 -7.39
C TRP A 212 2.90 -12.96 -7.35
N ASN A 213 2.70 -13.81 -8.35
CA ASN A 213 3.34 -15.12 -8.45
C ASN A 213 4.77 -15.04 -9.00
N THR A 214 5.10 -13.97 -9.72
CA THR A 214 6.44 -13.72 -10.29
C THR A 214 7.36 -13.02 -9.29
N LEU A 215 6.80 -12.21 -8.38
CA LEU A 215 7.56 -11.49 -7.37
C LEU A 215 7.99 -12.44 -6.25
N ASP A 216 9.31 -12.49 -6.00
CA ASP A 216 9.85 -13.25 -4.88
C ASP A 216 9.49 -12.59 -3.53
N GLY A 217 9.64 -13.35 -2.45
CA GLY A 217 9.28 -12.89 -1.10
C GLY A 217 10.12 -11.70 -0.61
N LYS A 218 11.40 -11.61 -1.01
CA LYS A 218 12.30 -10.52 -0.60
C LYS A 218 11.90 -9.21 -1.30
N LEU A 219 11.52 -9.29 -2.57
CA LEU A 219 11.05 -8.15 -3.34
C LEU A 219 9.72 -7.64 -2.79
N LEU A 220 8.76 -8.53 -2.54
CA LEU A 220 7.50 -8.17 -1.88
C LEU A 220 7.73 -7.57 -0.49
N GLN A 221 8.68 -8.09 0.28
CA GLN A 221 9.07 -7.50 1.57
C GLN A 221 9.54 -6.07 1.40
N LYS A 222 10.37 -5.78 0.39
CA LYS A 222 10.80 -4.42 0.13
C LYS A 222 9.59 -3.56 -0.31
N ILE A 223 8.68 -4.04 -1.16
CA ILE A 223 7.54 -3.20 -1.65
C ILE A 223 6.68 -2.80 -0.44
N LEU A 224 6.35 -3.77 0.40
CA LEU A 224 5.32 -3.63 1.42
C LEU A 224 5.89 -3.23 2.77
N CYS A 225 7.07 -3.68 3.15
CA CYS A 225 7.60 -3.46 4.50
C CYS A 225 8.72 -2.42 4.56
N PHE A 226 9.07 -1.77 3.44
CA PHE A 226 10.02 -0.67 3.47
C PHE A 226 9.42 0.49 4.27
N SER A 227 10.04 0.82 5.40
CA SER A 227 9.56 1.84 6.32
C SER A 227 10.38 3.12 6.13
N THR A 228 9.67 4.23 5.95
CA THR A 228 10.21 5.58 5.89
C THR A 228 9.91 6.32 7.20
N HIS A 229 10.20 7.62 7.26
CA HIS A 229 9.78 8.49 8.37
C HIS A 229 8.24 8.55 8.54
N ILE A 230 7.47 8.40 7.46
CA ILE A 230 5.99 8.29 7.47
C ILE A 230 5.51 6.83 7.56
N GLY A 231 6.42 5.89 7.71
CA GLY A 231 6.10 4.47 7.77
C GLY A 231 6.16 3.73 6.43
N ASN A 232 5.58 2.53 6.41
CA ASN A 232 5.40 1.74 5.18
C ASN A 232 4.23 2.27 4.31
N ALA A 233 3.98 1.64 3.15
CA ALA A 233 2.91 2.07 2.26
C ALA A 233 1.52 2.09 2.93
N LEU A 234 1.22 1.09 3.77
CA LEU A 234 -0.06 1.05 4.49
C LEU A 234 -0.13 2.19 5.51
N GLU A 235 0.94 2.44 6.28
CA GLU A 235 1.05 3.56 7.23
C GLU A 235 0.91 4.93 6.54
N ALA A 236 1.52 5.08 5.36
CA ALA A 236 1.38 6.27 4.55
C ALA A 236 -0.05 6.49 4.05
N ALA A 237 -0.79 5.42 3.71
CA ALA A 237 -2.15 5.54 3.19
C ALA A 237 -3.11 6.16 4.21
N PHE A 238 -2.96 5.79 5.48
CA PHE A 238 -3.70 6.39 6.59
C PHE A 238 -3.20 7.80 6.92
N SER A 239 -1.90 8.05 6.83
CA SER A 239 -1.35 9.39 7.07
C SER A 239 -1.84 10.42 6.05
N TYR A 240 -2.11 10.00 4.81
CA TYR A 240 -2.60 10.84 3.71
C TYR A 240 -4.08 10.65 3.39
N GLU A 241 -4.89 10.32 4.39
CA GLU A 241 -6.29 9.91 4.18
C GLU A 241 -7.13 10.90 3.35
N TYR A 242 -6.92 12.21 3.48
CA TYR A 242 -7.65 13.21 2.70
C TYR A 242 -7.46 13.07 1.17
N LYS A 243 -6.44 12.33 0.73
CA LYS A 243 -6.16 12.02 -0.69
C LYS A 243 -6.52 10.60 -1.08
N ASN A 244 -6.83 9.73 -0.12
CA ASN A 244 -6.91 8.29 -0.32
C ASN A 244 -8.30 7.77 0.01
N PRO A 245 -9.03 7.20 -0.97
CA PRO A 245 -10.34 6.64 -0.71
C PRO A 245 -10.22 5.37 0.16
N SER A 246 -11.27 5.08 0.96
CA SER A 246 -11.36 3.85 1.78
C SER A 246 -11.09 2.57 0.97
N SER A 247 -11.47 2.56 -0.31
CA SER A 247 -11.19 1.46 -1.25
C SER A 247 -9.70 1.20 -1.49
N LEU A 248 -8.87 2.23 -1.52
CA LEU A 248 -7.41 2.09 -1.67
C LEU A 248 -6.81 1.42 -0.43
N ILE A 249 -7.25 1.86 0.75
CA ILE A 249 -6.82 1.30 2.03
C ILE A 249 -7.19 -0.19 2.10
N LYS A 250 -8.42 -0.53 1.73
CA LYS A 250 -8.89 -1.93 1.65
C LYS A 250 -8.00 -2.75 0.71
N SER A 251 -7.70 -2.25 -0.48
CA SER A 251 -6.82 -2.92 -1.45
C SER A 251 -5.40 -3.14 -0.91
N LEU A 252 -4.84 -2.16 -0.17
CA LEU A 252 -3.56 -2.33 0.52
C LEU A 252 -3.63 -3.38 1.62
N LEU A 253 -4.69 -3.40 2.43
CA LEU A 253 -4.86 -4.42 3.48
C LEU A 253 -4.93 -5.82 2.86
N GLU A 254 -5.69 -6.00 1.78
CA GLU A 254 -5.77 -7.25 1.02
C GLU A 254 -4.37 -7.70 0.56
N LEU A 255 -3.58 -6.79 0.00
CA LEU A 255 -2.21 -7.05 -0.44
C LEU A 255 -1.29 -7.47 0.70
N TYR A 256 -1.37 -6.80 1.86
CA TYR A 256 -0.58 -7.16 3.05
C TYR A 256 -1.02 -8.48 3.66
N ILE A 257 -2.32 -8.80 3.67
CA ILE A 257 -2.85 -10.10 4.12
C ILE A 257 -2.31 -11.22 3.23
N ALA A 258 -2.38 -11.03 1.90
CA ALA A 258 -1.84 -11.99 0.94
C ALA A 258 -0.34 -12.20 1.18
N TYR A 259 0.42 -11.12 1.38
CA TYR A 259 1.85 -11.18 1.65
C TYR A 259 2.15 -11.95 2.94
N ARG A 260 1.43 -11.62 4.01
CA ARG A 260 1.54 -12.29 5.31
C ARG A 260 1.34 -13.80 5.17
N LYS A 261 0.29 -14.22 4.45
CA LYS A 261 -0.01 -15.63 4.20
C LYS A 261 1.13 -16.31 3.43
N LYS A 262 1.63 -15.67 2.37
CA LYS A 262 2.75 -16.17 1.54
C LYS A 262 4.04 -16.33 2.34
N SER A 263 4.39 -15.33 3.14
CA SER A 263 5.68 -15.26 3.86
C SER A 263 5.64 -15.83 5.27
N LYS A 264 4.46 -16.20 5.80
CA LYS A 264 4.24 -16.67 7.18
C LYS A 264 4.78 -15.70 8.25
N ILE A 265 4.78 -14.40 7.95
CA ILE A 265 5.24 -13.35 8.86
C ILE A 265 4.11 -12.97 9.83
N ARG A 266 4.43 -12.51 11.04
CA ARG A 266 3.44 -11.98 12.00
C ARG A 266 3.13 -10.51 11.71
N TRP A 267 1.91 -10.06 11.98
CA TRP A 267 1.52 -8.67 11.71
C TRP A 267 2.38 -7.63 12.42
N GLY A 268 2.79 -7.87 13.66
CA GLY A 268 3.66 -6.94 14.40
C GLY A 268 5.06 -6.74 13.79
N LYS A 269 5.45 -7.54 12.78
CA LYS A 269 6.66 -7.31 11.96
C LYS A 269 6.37 -6.55 10.65
N LEU A 270 5.12 -6.55 10.20
CA LEU A 270 4.70 -5.88 8.96
C LEU A 270 4.35 -4.43 9.22
N VAL A 271 3.76 -4.14 10.37
CA VAL A 271 3.13 -2.87 10.68
C VAL A 271 3.44 -2.47 12.12
N LYS A 272 3.74 -1.19 12.37
CA LYS A 272 4.07 -0.69 13.70
C LYS A 272 2.85 -0.79 14.63
N PRO A 273 3.04 -1.06 15.94
CA PRO A 273 1.93 -1.05 16.90
C PRO A 273 1.18 0.30 16.97
N THR A 274 1.87 1.41 16.71
CA THR A 274 1.28 2.76 16.67
C THR A 274 0.31 2.93 15.52
N PHE A 275 0.57 2.34 14.36
CA PHE A 275 -0.35 2.38 13.24
C PHE A 275 -1.68 1.70 13.55
N LEU A 276 -1.64 0.56 14.23
CA LEU A 276 -2.86 -0.12 14.66
C LEU A 276 -3.69 0.79 15.58
N SER A 277 -3.01 1.60 16.38
CA SER A 277 -3.64 2.63 17.20
C SER A 277 -4.40 3.66 16.38
N GLU A 278 -3.77 4.15 15.33
CA GLU A 278 -4.37 5.10 14.40
C GLU A 278 -5.55 4.47 13.66
N LEU A 279 -5.37 3.26 13.10
CA LEU A 279 -6.44 2.54 12.40
C LEU A 279 -7.70 2.37 13.24
N ILE A 280 -7.55 1.90 14.48
CA ILE A 280 -8.66 1.68 15.40
C ILE A 280 -9.32 3.03 15.73
N HIS A 281 -8.54 4.07 15.96
CA HIS A 281 -9.05 5.43 16.18
C HIS A 281 -9.82 5.99 14.97
N TRP A 282 -9.33 5.76 13.76
CA TRP A 282 -9.97 6.19 12.50
C TRP A 282 -11.30 5.49 12.26
N ALA A 283 -11.32 4.17 12.37
CA ALA A 283 -12.55 3.38 12.38
C ALA A 283 -13.55 3.85 13.46
N GLY A 284 -13.01 4.39 14.55
CA GLY A 284 -13.76 5.01 15.63
C GLY A 284 -14.50 6.30 15.27
N LYS A 285 -14.08 7.03 14.23
CA LYS A 285 -14.56 8.39 13.95
C LYS A 285 -15.39 8.52 12.68
N LYS A 286 -15.27 7.58 11.74
CA LYS A 286 -15.78 7.77 10.38
C LYS A 286 -16.50 6.52 9.88
N THR A 287 -17.75 6.67 9.46
CA THR A 287 -18.59 5.59 8.92
C THR A 287 -18.04 5.04 7.61
N GLU A 288 -17.38 5.86 6.79
CA GLU A 288 -16.76 5.44 5.52
C GLU A 288 -15.61 4.41 5.66
N PHE A 289 -15.11 4.20 6.89
CA PHE A 289 -14.09 3.21 7.20
C PHE A 289 -14.63 1.97 7.91
N GLU A 290 -15.94 1.86 8.10
CA GLU A 290 -16.56 0.73 8.80
C GLU A 290 -16.29 -0.59 8.07
N GLU A 291 -16.46 -0.65 6.74
CA GLU A 291 -16.13 -1.83 5.93
C GLU A 291 -14.64 -2.20 6.00
N THR A 292 -13.76 -1.19 5.95
CA THR A 292 -12.31 -1.39 6.01
C THR A 292 -11.88 -1.89 7.39
N PHE A 293 -12.50 -1.39 8.45
CA PHE A 293 -12.27 -1.84 9.82
C PHE A 293 -12.80 -3.26 10.04
N GLU A 294 -14.01 -3.55 9.55
CA GLU A 294 -14.59 -4.89 9.58
C GLU A 294 -13.67 -5.89 8.86
N PHE A 295 -13.19 -5.52 7.67
CA PHE A 295 -12.23 -6.30 6.90
C PHE A 295 -10.93 -6.54 7.69
N PHE A 296 -10.41 -5.50 8.37
CA PHE A 296 -9.25 -5.60 9.24
C PHE A 296 -9.48 -6.60 10.38
N VAL A 297 -10.55 -6.45 11.16
CA VAL A 297 -10.86 -7.31 12.32
C VAL A 297 -11.06 -8.77 11.88
N LYS A 298 -11.69 -9.03 10.72
CA LYS A 298 -11.86 -10.38 10.20
C LYS A 298 -10.53 -11.08 9.88
N ASN A 299 -9.55 -10.35 9.38
CA ASN A 299 -8.35 -10.95 8.79
C ASN A 299 -7.12 -10.95 9.70
N ILE A 300 -7.17 -10.26 10.83
CA ILE A 300 -5.98 -9.90 11.59
C ILE A 300 -6.09 -10.35 13.05
N PRO A 301 -5.32 -11.39 13.47
CA PRO A 301 -5.41 -11.94 14.82
C PRO A 301 -4.86 -10.96 15.87
N PHE A 302 -5.59 -10.80 16.99
CA PHE A 302 -5.16 -9.94 18.08
C PHE A 302 -3.83 -10.38 18.71
N SER A 303 -3.55 -11.70 18.72
CA SER A 303 -2.35 -12.27 19.32
C SER A 303 -1.05 -11.74 18.73
N ASP A 304 -1.10 -11.13 17.55
CA ASP A 304 0.07 -10.59 16.87
C ASP A 304 0.46 -9.19 17.38
N TYR A 305 -0.23 -8.64 18.40
CA TYR A 305 -0.05 -7.26 18.86
C TYR A 305 0.17 -7.09 20.36
N SER A 306 1.07 -6.16 20.69
CA SER A 306 1.18 -5.53 22.01
C SER A 306 0.53 -4.14 21.95
N VAL A 307 -0.74 -4.07 22.34
CA VAL A 307 -1.53 -2.83 22.31
C VAL A 307 -1.66 -2.29 23.74
N ASN A 308 -1.67 -0.97 23.93
CA ASN A 308 -1.92 -0.37 25.24
C ASN A 308 -3.39 -0.51 25.67
N GLU A 309 -3.66 -0.37 26.97
CA GLU A 309 -4.99 -0.57 27.57
C GLU A 309 -6.07 0.35 26.97
N LYS A 310 -5.75 1.63 26.70
CA LYS A 310 -6.69 2.59 26.10
C LYS A 310 -7.16 2.16 24.71
N LEU A 311 -6.27 1.58 23.91
CA LEU A 311 -6.60 1.22 22.55
C LEU A 311 -7.25 -0.15 22.43
N GLN A 312 -6.89 -1.05 23.35
CA GLN A 312 -7.65 -2.26 23.58
C GLN A 312 -9.11 -1.90 23.91
N LYS A 313 -9.34 -0.80 24.66
CA LYS A 313 -10.64 -0.13 24.85
C LYS A 313 -11.43 0.10 23.59
N LEU A 314 -10.89 0.98 22.76
CA LEU A 314 -11.58 1.41 21.56
C LEU A 314 -11.83 0.25 20.57
N LEU A 315 -10.90 -0.70 20.50
CA LEU A 315 -11.02 -1.90 19.67
C LEU A 315 -12.17 -2.81 20.11
N LEU A 316 -12.28 -3.13 21.41
CA LEU A 316 -13.37 -3.98 21.87
C LEU A 316 -14.72 -3.31 21.72
N ASP A 317 -14.85 -2.01 22.05
CA ASP A 317 -16.11 -1.28 21.86
C ASP A 317 -16.61 -1.40 20.42
N ARG A 318 -15.70 -1.28 19.45
CA ARG A 318 -16.01 -1.47 18.04
C ARG A 318 -16.29 -2.92 17.66
N ILE A 319 -15.57 -3.89 18.21
CA ILE A 319 -15.89 -5.31 18.05
C ILE A 319 -17.32 -5.60 18.52
N PHE A 320 -17.76 -5.03 19.64
CA PHE A 320 -19.14 -5.19 20.13
C PHE A 320 -20.16 -4.57 19.19
N VAL A 321 -19.91 -3.36 18.68
CA VAL A 321 -20.78 -2.74 17.66
C VAL A 321 -20.90 -3.64 16.44
N LEU A 322 -19.78 -4.16 15.93
CA LEU A 322 -19.76 -5.10 14.80
C LEU A 322 -20.52 -6.38 15.12
N LEU A 323 -20.29 -7.00 16.27
CA LEU A 323 -20.98 -8.23 16.68
C LEU A 323 -22.50 -8.03 16.84
N ASN A 324 -22.94 -6.83 17.24
CA ASN A 324 -24.36 -6.48 17.34
C ASN A 324 -24.99 -6.08 15.99
N SER A 325 -24.17 -5.68 15.01
CA SER A 325 -24.66 -5.28 13.69
C SER A 325 -25.41 -6.41 12.98
N GLN A 326 -26.41 -6.05 12.17
CA GLN A 326 -27.09 -6.98 11.27
C GLN A 326 -26.31 -7.21 9.96
N ILE A 327 -25.25 -6.43 9.73
CA ILE A 327 -24.43 -6.46 8.51
C ILE A 327 -23.60 -7.76 8.44
N LEU A 328 -23.09 -8.20 9.58
CA LEU A 328 -22.26 -9.40 9.66
C LEU A 328 -23.08 -10.70 9.66
N SER A 329 -22.66 -11.64 8.81
CA SER A 329 -23.11 -13.03 8.87
C SER A 329 -22.65 -13.74 10.15
N LEU A 330 -23.26 -14.88 10.46
CA LEU A 330 -22.91 -15.66 11.65
C LEU A 330 -21.48 -16.20 11.62
N GLU A 331 -21.03 -16.67 10.46
CA GLU A 331 -19.66 -17.16 10.24
C GLU A 331 -18.63 -16.04 10.52
N GLU A 332 -18.90 -14.84 10.00
CA GLU A 332 -18.04 -13.67 10.20
C GLU A 332 -17.94 -13.26 11.67
N LYS A 333 -19.06 -13.27 12.40
CA LYS A 333 -19.06 -13.04 13.87
C LYS A 333 -18.23 -14.10 14.59
N GLY A 334 -18.29 -15.35 14.14
CA GLY A 334 -17.46 -16.45 14.65
C GLY A 334 -15.96 -16.21 14.45
N ILE A 335 -15.55 -15.73 13.27
CA ILE A 335 -14.16 -15.36 12.97
C ILE A 335 -13.67 -14.24 13.89
N ILE A 336 -14.47 -13.19 14.08
CA ILE A 336 -14.13 -12.06 14.96
C ILE A 336 -13.91 -12.56 16.39
N ILE A 337 -14.82 -13.38 16.93
CA ILE A 337 -14.63 -13.94 18.26
C ILE A 337 -13.37 -14.80 18.32
N LYS A 338 -13.16 -15.70 17.36
CA LYS A 338 -11.96 -16.54 17.34
C LYS A 338 -10.68 -15.71 17.40
N ASN A 339 -10.62 -14.60 16.66
CA ASN A 339 -9.45 -13.72 16.58
C ASN A 339 -9.25 -12.86 17.85
N TYR A 340 -10.33 -12.44 18.52
CA TYR A 340 -10.29 -11.46 19.62
C TYR A 340 -10.73 -11.99 20.99
N LEU A 341 -11.11 -13.27 21.11
CA LEU A 341 -11.57 -13.87 22.37
C LEU A 341 -10.55 -13.68 23.50
N SER A 342 -9.26 -13.78 23.20
CA SER A 342 -8.21 -13.57 24.22
C SER A 342 -8.16 -12.13 24.73
N LEU A 343 -8.48 -11.14 23.90
CA LEU A 343 -8.59 -9.75 24.28
C LEU A 343 -9.84 -9.52 25.13
N ILE A 344 -10.99 -10.00 24.65
CA ILE A 344 -12.30 -9.92 25.34
C ILE A 344 -12.17 -10.47 26.77
N LEU A 345 -11.43 -11.56 26.95
CA LEU A 345 -11.27 -12.22 28.25
C LEU A 345 -10.25 -11.59 29.19
N LYS A 346 -9.31 -10.79 28.68
CA LYS A 346 -8.26 -10.14 29.49
C LYS A 346 -8.71 -8.83 30.12
N PHE A 347 -9.75 -8.20 29.56
CA PHE A 347 -10.22 -6.88 29.94
C PHE A 347 -11.41 -6.70 30.89
N PRO A 348 -12.12 -7.73 31.40
CA PRO A 348 -13.40 -7.44 32.06
C PRO A 348 -13.32 -6.67 33.40
N GLU A 349 -12.25 -6.81 34.20
CA GLU A 349 -12.20 -6.28 35.58
C GLU A 349 -12.22 -4.75 35.71
N LYS A 350 -11.72 -4.03 34.70
CA LYS A 350 -11.68 -2.55 34.71
C LYS A 350 -12.72 -1.91 33.79
N TRP A 351 -13.45 -2.75 33.07
CA TRP A 351 -14.30 -2.31 31.97
C TRP A 351 -15.76 -2.55 32.20
N LEU A 352 -16.15 -3.35 33.17
CA LEU A 352 -17.55 -3.52 33.52
C LEU A 352 -18.07 -2.40 34.43
N THR A 353 -17.23 -1.39 34.72
CA THR A 353 -17.59 -0.15 35.43
C THR A 353 -18.49 0.77 34.59
N TRP A 354 -19.33 0.23 33.72
CA TRP A 354 -20.24 1.00 32.87
C TRP A 354 -21.33 1.59 33.74
N GLU A 355 -21.77 2.80 33.40
CA GLU A 355 -22.74 3.57 34.18
C GLU A 355 -24.14 2.94 34.20
N ASP A 356 -24.37 1.82 33.48
CA ASP A 356 -25.65 1.13 33.45
C ASP A 356 -25.52 -0.40 33.35
N ALA A 357 -26.09 -1.14 34.32
CA ALA A 357 -26.04 -2.61 34.39
C ALA A 357 -26.75 -3.30 33.20
N SER A 358 -27.74 -2.61 32.61
CA SER A 358 -28.49 -3.03 31.40
C SER A 358 -27.58 -3.23 30.18
N THR A 359 -26.61 -2.35 29.98
CA THR A 359 -25.66 -2.42 28.85
C THR A 359 -24.68 -3.59 28.97
N VAL A 360 -24.40 -4.03 30.19
CA VAL A 360 -23.47 -5.13 30.45
C VAL A 360 -24.12 -6.47 30.12
N GLU A 361 -25.37 -6.69 30.55
CA GLU A 361 -26.12 -7.91 30.24
C GLU A 361 -26.32 -8.06 28.73
N GLU A 362 -26.68 -6.98 28.03
CA GLU A 362 -26.85 -6.98 26.58
C GLU A 362 -25.56 -7.40 25.86
N LYS A 363 -24.42 -6.80 26.24
CA LYS A 363 -23.10 -7.14 25.70
C LYS A 363 -22.70 -8.59 25.97
N LEU A 364 -22.96 -9.09 27.17
CA LEU A 364 -22.69 -10.47 27.52
C LEU A 364 -23.54 -11.41 26.67
N ASN A 365 -24.82 -11.11 26.47
CA ASN A 365 -25.72 -11.88 25.62
C ASN A 365 -25.26 -11.90 24.15
N ILE A 366 -24.78 -10.76 23.62
CA ILE A 366 -24.18 -10.68 22.28
C ILE A 366 -22.97 -11.61 22.17
N LEU A 367 -22.04 -11.54 23.15
CA LEU A 367 -20.86 -12.41 23.18
C LEU A 367 -21.22 -13.89 23.27
N LEU A 368 -22.16 -14.24 24.13
CA LEU A 368 -22.58 -15.63 24.32
C LEU A 368 -23.24 -16.17 23.07
N ARG A 369 -24.14 -15.42 22.44
CA ARG A 369 -24.80 -15.82 21.18
C ARG A 369 -23.77 -16.03 20.08
N ALA A 370 -22.86 -15.10 19.91
CA ALA A 370 -21.87 -15.20 18.84
C ALA A 370 -20.83 -16.31 19.14
N TYR A 371 -20.47 -16.56 20.41
CA TYR A 371 -19.59 -17.68 20.78
C TYR A 371 -20.29 -19.03 20.65
N GLU A 372 -21.57 -19.12 20.98
CA GLU A 372 -22.41 -20.30 20.77
C GLU A 372 -22.44 -20.70 19.28
N ASN A 373 -22.70 -19.73 18.40
CA ASN A 373 -22.74 -19.96 16.96
C ASN A 373 -21.40 -20.48 16.44
N HIS A 374 -20.29 -19.90 16.87
CA HIS A 374 -18.95 -20.40 16.53
C HIS A 374 -18.72 -21.85 16.99
N LEU A 375 -19.25 -22.24 18.15
CA LEU A 375 -19.14 -23.61 18.64
C LEU A 375 -20.02 -24.59 17.85
N TYR A 376 -21.19 -24.17 17.37
CA TYR A 376 -22.03 -24.99 16.48
C TYR A 376 -21.33 -25.22 15.13
N GLU A 377 -20.79 -24.18 14.51
CA GLU A 377 -20.04 -24.28 13.25
C GLU A 377 -18.84 -25.26 13.40
N ARG A 378 -18.10 -25.14 14.50
CA ARG A 378 -17.02 -26.10 14.83
C ARG A 378 -17.53 -27.53 14.94
N LYS A 379 -18.71 -27.73 15.54
CA LYS A 379 -19.32 -29.05 15.70
C LYS A 379 -19.71 -29.63 14.34
N GLU A 380 -20.31 -28.83 13.46
CA GLU A 380 -20.68 -29.21 12.08
C GLU A 380 -19.46 -29.56 11.24
N ASN A 381 -18.37 -28.79 11.39
CA ASN A 381 -17.09 -29.04 10.72
C ASN A 381 -16.29 -30.22 11.33
N GLY A 382 -16.84 -30.93 12.32
CA GLY A 382 -16.15 -32.05 12.99
C GLY A 382 -14.95 -31.64 13.84
N GLU A 383 -14.79 -30.35 14.16
CA GLU A 383 -13.71 -29.81 15.00
C GLU A 383 -13.97 -30.08 16.50
N ASN A 384 -13.97 -31.36 16.85
CA ASN A 384 -13.99 -31.82 18.23
C ASN A 384 -12.56 -31.77 18.78
N TYR A 385 -12.12 -30.59 19.24
CA TYR A 385 -10.81 -30.46 19.89
C TYR A 385 -10.78 -31.31 21.16
N LEU A 386 -10.26 -32.54 21.02
CA LEU A 386 -9.75 -33.41 22.07
C LEU A 386 -8.21 -33.37 22.04
N ARG A 387 -7.60 -32.18 22.07
CA ARG A 387 -6.18 -32.12 22.43
C ARG A 387 -6.08 -31.89 23.93
N GLN A 388 -6.23 -32.97 24.68
CA GLN A 388 -5.59 -33.10 25.98
C GLN A 388 -4.07 -33.06 25.74
N PHE A 389 -3.48 -31.87 25.63
CA PHE A 389 -2.07 -31.77 25.98
C PHE A 389 -2.01 -32.07 27.47
N LEU A 390 -1.15 -33.02 27.87
CA LEU A 390 -1.02 -33.58 29.23
C LEU A 390 -0.95 -32.56 30.38
N PHE A 391 -0.79 -31.27 30.09
CA PHE A 391 -0.65 -30.18 31.07
C PHE A 391 -1.70 -29.06 30.98
N PHE A 392 -2.60 -29.05 29.98
CA PHE A 392 -3.68 -28.06 29.89
C PHE A 392 -5.03 -28.75 29.65
N LYS A 393 -5.91 -28.76 30.66
CA LYS A 393 -7.30 -29.24 30.53
C LYS A 393 -8.12 -28.27 29.66
N GLY A 394 -8.05 -28.45 28.34
CA GLY A 394 -8.99 -27.83 27.41
C GLY A 394 -10.35 -28.55 27.44
N PHE A 395 -11.44 -27.80 27.33
CA PHE A 395 -12.79 -28.35 27.17
C PHE A 395 -13.11 -28.61 25.70
N SER A 396 -13.81 -29.72 25.44
CA SER A 396 -14.35 -30.08 24.12
C SER A 396 -15.36 -29.04 23.62
N THR A 397 -15.64 -29.06 22.33
CA THR A 397 -16.67 -28.19 21.71
C THR A 397 -18.04 -28.43 22.35
N GLN A 398 -18.41 -29.68 22.63
CA GLN A 398 -19.69 -30.02 23.25
C GLN A 398 -19.79 -29.55 24.72
N GLU A 399 -18.74 -29.72 25.53
CA GLU A 399 -18.72 -29.21 26.91
C GLU A 399 -18.84 -27.68 26.95
N LYS A 400 -18.23 -26.99 25.98
CA LYS A 400 -18.37 -25.54 25.83
C LYS A 400 -19.79 -25.14 25.44
N LEU A 401 -20.45 -25.88 24.53
CA LEU A 401 -21.86 -25.61 24.17
C LEU A 401 -22.78 -25.77 25.38
N VAL A 402 -22.62 -26.84 26.16
CA VAL A 402 -23.37 -27.05 27.41
C VAL A 402 -23.15 -25.89 28.37
N ALA A 403 -21.90 -25.43 28.51
CA ALA A 403 -21.57 -24.27 29.31
C ALA A 403 -22.24 -22.97 28.83
N VAL A 404 -22.24 -22.68 27.52
CA VAL A 404 -22.94 -21.49 27.01
C VAL A 404 -24.44 -21.57 27.28
N LYS A 405 -25.06 -22.73 27.01
CA LYS A 405 -26.49 -22.92 27.23
C LYS A 405 -26.87 -22.71 28.70
N LYS A 406 -26.15 -23.34 29.62
CA LYS A 406 -26.35 -23.19 31.07
C LYS A 406 -26.15 -21.75 31.54
N LEU A 407 -25.18 -21.06 30.97
CA LEU A 407 -24.93 -19.66 31.28
C LEU A 407 -26.06 -18.74 30.78
N LYS A 408 -26.59 -18.97 29.58
CA LYS A 408 -27.75 -18.24 29.06
C LYS A 408 -29.01 -18.50 29.89
N GLU A 409 -29.27 -19.75 30.27
CA GLU A 409 -30.37 -20.12 31.17
C GLU A 409 -30.28 -19.35 32.50
N ALA A 410 -29.07 -19.28 33.09
CA ALA A 410 -28.85 -18.54 34.33
C ALA A 410 -29.03 -17.02 34.16
N LEU A 411 -28.61 -16.43 33.04
CA LEU A 411 -28.84 -15.01 32.77
C LEU A 411 -30.33 -14.70 32.64
N SER A 412 -31.07 -15.51 31.89
CA SER A 412 -32.52 -15.34 31.72
C SER A 412 -33.32 -15.54 33.01
N SER A 413 -32.78 -16.27 33.99
CA SER A 413 -33.42 -16.47 35.30
C SER A 413 -32.97 -15.47 36.37
N GLY A 414 -32.29 -14.37 35.99
CA GLY A 414 -31.78 -13.38 36.93
C GLY A 414 -30.71 -13.94 37.88
N LEU A 415 -29.95 -14.95 37.44
CA LEU A 415 -28.86 -15.59 38.17
C LEU A 415 -29.27 -16.28 39.47
N THR A 416 -30.53 -16.71 39.58
CA THR A 416 -31.05 -17.41 40.76
C THR A 416 -30.44 -18.80 40.96
N ASP A 417 -29.93 -19.44 39.89
CA ASP A 417 -29.37 -20.79 39.93
C ASP A 417 -27.84 -20.84 39.74
N LEU A 418 -27.11 -20.22 40.67
CA LEU A 418 -25.64 -20.26 40.69
C LEU A 418 -25.08 -21.66 40.99
N LYS A 419 -25.89 -22.56 41.56
CA LYS A 419 -25.49 -23.94 41.83
C LYS A 419 -25.32 -24.72 40.52
N ALA A 420 -26.29 -24.63 39.60
CA ALA A 420 -26.18 -25.29 38.30
C ALA A 420 -24.97 -24.81 37.48
N ILE A 421 -24.55 -23.56 37.64
CA ILE A 421 -23.35 -23.02 36.98
C ILE A 421 -22.06 -23.63 37.55
N LYS A 422 -21.98 -23.77 38.88
CA LYS A 422 -20.83 -24.35 39.58
C LYS A 422 -20.62 -25.82 39.25
N GLU A 423 -21.62 -26.52 38.75
CA GLU A 423 -21.50 -27.93 38.37
C GLU A 423 -20.91 -28.12 36.97
N VAL A 424 -20.82 -27.06 36.14
CA VAL A 424 -20.29 -27.14 34.79
C VAL A 424 -18.78 -26.86 34.78
N PRO A 425 -17.90 -27.85 34.54
CA PRO A 425 -16.44 -27.67 34.64
C PRO A 425 -15.90 -26.58 33.71
N ALA A 426 -16.48 -26.44 32.52
CA ALA A 426 -16.13 -25.42 31.54
C ALA A 426 -16.47 -23.98 31.98
N LEU A 427 -17.43 -23.80 32.89
CA LEU A 427 -17.74 -22.52 33.54
C LEU A 427 -16.89 -22.27 34.80
N ASN A 428 -16.27 -23.30 35.37
CA ASN A 428 -15.37 -23.08 36.51
C ASN A 428 -13.95 -22.75 36.08
N ASN A 429 -13.43 -23.51 35.11
CA ASN A 429 -12.02 -23.51 34.74
C ASN A 429 -11.79 -23.03 33.30
N GLY A 430 -12.86 -22.82 32.53
CA GLY A 430 -12.77 -22.39 31.14
C GLY A 430 -12.80 -20.87 30.97
N ARG A 431 -12.57 -20.45 29.73
CA ARG A 431 -12.61 -19.04 29.30
C ARG A 431 -13.98 -18.40 29.55
N LEU A 432 -15.07 -19.10 29.20
CA LEU A 432 -16.45 -18.69 29.50
C LEU A 432 -16.66 -18.44 30.99
N GLY A 433 -16.11 -19.33 31.82
CA GLY A 433 -16.16 -19.22 33.26
C GLY A 433 -15.57 -17.94 33.81
N LYS A 434 -14.41 -17.53 33.27
CA LYS A 434 -13.79 -16.24 33.61
C LYS A 434 -14.70 -15.07 33.24
N LEU A 435 -15.26 -15.09 32.03
CA LEU A 435 -16.19 -14.06 31.56
C LEU A 435 -17.43 -13.95 32.47
N PHE A 436 -17.99 -15.09 32.88
CA PHE A 436 -19.12 -15.14 33.80
C PHE A 436 -18.79 -14.62 35.20
N LYS A 437 -17.69 -15.09 35.79
CA LYS A 437 -17.24 -14.62 37.12
C LYS A 437 -17.05 -13.11 37.14
N LEU A 438 -16.56 -12.54 36.05
CA LEU A 438 -16.36 -11.11 35.90
C LEU A 438 -17.69 -10.36 35.84
N TYR A 439 -18.63 -10.81 35.01
CA TYR A 439 -20.00 -10.28 34.99
C TYR A 439 -20.67 -10.33 36.36
N TYR A 440 -20.61 -11.48 37.03
CA TYR A 440 -21.20 -11.69 38.34
C TYR A 440 -20.61 -10.74 39.39
N SER A 441 -19.28 -10.56 39.37
CA SER A 441 -18.61 -9.64 40.30
C SER A 441 -19.06 -8.19 40.14
N GLU A 442 -19.55 -7.81 38.97
CA GLU A 442 -19.93 -6.43 38.66
C GLU A 442 -21.41 -6.19 38.93
N LEU A 443 -22.27 -7.16 38.66
CA LEU A 443 -23.64 -7.16 39.17
C LEU A 443 -23.68 -7.07 40.69
N SER A 444 -22.79 -7.79 41.40
CA SER A 444 -22.74 -7.70 42.87
C SER A 444 -22.32 -6.31 43.37
N LYS A 445 -21.54 -5.56 42.58
CA LYS A 445 -21.15 -4.18 42.90
C LYS A 445 -22.28 -3.18 42.63
N SER A 446 -23.06 -3.39 41.56
CA SER A 446 -24.19 -2.52 41.22
C SER A 446 -25.41 -2.77 42.10
N SER A 447 -25.69 -4.03 42.49
CA SER A 447 -26.76 -4.35 43.45
C SER A 447 -26.49 -3.76 44.83
N CYS A 448 -25.23 -3.74 45.29
CA CYS A 448 -24.84 -3.07 46.54
C CYS A 448 -25.04 -1.55 46.53
N ARG A 449 -25.21 -0.91 45.37
CA ARG A 449 -25.49 0.54 45.31
C ARG A 449 -26.98 0.87 45.39
N ILE A 450 -27.87 -0.11 45.25
CA ILE A 450 -29.32 0.14 45.11
C ILE A 450 -30.12 -0.25 46.36
N SER A 451 -29.60 -1.08 47.29
CA SER A 451 -30.42 -1.64 48.37
C SER A 451 -30.16 -1.19 49.82
N ASP A 452 -29.14 -0.41 50.19
CA ASP A 452 -28.80 -0.24 51.63
C ASP A 452 -28.38 1.17 52.13
N CYS A 453 -28.90 2.27 51.57
CA CYS A 453 -28.65 3.62 52.14
C CYS A 453 -29.86 4.33 52.76
N THR A 454 -31.03 3.69 52.89
CA THR A 454 -32.17 4.28 53.62
C THR A 454 -32.94 3.23 54.40
N VAL A 455 -32.32 2.65 55.43
CA VAL A 455 -33.07 2.11 56.56
C VAL A 455 -32.86 3.08 57.72
N ASN A 456 -33.91 3.88 57.95
CA ASN A 456 -34.06 4.77 59.09
C ASN A 456 -33.87 4.00 60.39
N TYR A 457 -32.84 4.34 61.16
CA TYR A 457 -32.90 4.16 62.61
C TYR A 457 -33.69 5.33 63.20
N SER A 458 -35.00 5.14 63.37
CA SER A 458 -35.78 5.91 64.33
C SER A 458 -35.34 5.48 65.74
N VAL A 459 -34.60 6.34 66.42
CA VAL A 459 -34.36 6.24 67.86
C VAL A 459 -35.58 6.82 68.55
N SER A 460 -36.41 5.96 69.14
CA SER A 460 -37.38 6.34 70.17
C SER A 460 -36.68 6.29 71.52
N GLY A 461 -36.45 7.48 72.09
CA GLY A 461 -36.31 7.72 73.52
C GLY A 461 -37.55 8.48 74.00
#